data_AF-A0A3M6VVE1-F1
#
_entry.id   AF-A0A3M6VVE1-F1
#
_cell.length_a   1.000
_cell.length_b   1.000
_cell.length_c   1.000
_cell.angle_alpha   90.00
_cell.angle_beta   90.00
_cell.angle_gamma   90.00
#
_symmetry.space_group_name_H-M   'P 1'
#
loop_
_entity.id
_entity.type
_entity.pdbx_description
1 polymer ?
#
loop_
_entity_poly.entity_id
_entity_poly.type
_entity_poly.pdbx_seq_one_letter_code
_entity_poly.pdbx_strand_id
1 'polypeptide(L)'
;MMTADVEISELLLECDKKNVPLPENSWEALREVIVVLRNTQHDALGYVKIPKALEQLKRKFGDSARDEEVAPVAPLSRVMRRQKRMLIQDMPESKRRNISTEGSSRNASLSVQSGTNNAESLVASKKKKKNKKDARKSRIQEEVEATPASRDENQALVDKLVQVGDYEMHHGHSQRGISRMRAAKAICSTDMVITSGAQAKQLDNVGPAVATKIDQLLNEGLTAALSEYEKDEEAVS
;
A
#
# COMPACT_ATOMS: atom_id res chain seq x y z
N MET A 1 1.95 -13.40 30.31
CA MET A 1 1.86 -12.56 29.09
C MET A 1 0.38 -12.41 28.82
N MET A 2 -0.23 -11.28 29.15
CA MET A 2 -1.65 -11.06 28.89
C MET A 2 -1.86 -10.96 27.37
N THR A 3 -2.90 -11.59 26.86
CA THR A 3 -3.24 -11.58 25.44
C THR A 3 -3.96 -10.27 25.12
N ALA A 4 -3.64 -9.65 23.98
CA ALA A 4 -4.25 -8.39 23.55
C ALA A 4 -5.79 -8.47 23.53
N ASP A 5 -6.36 -9.64 23.30
CA ASP A 5 -7.81 -9.89 23.33
C ASP A 5 -8.43 -9.62 24.71
N VAL A 6 -7.71 -9.88 25.80
CA VAL A 6 -8.19 -9.62 27.17
C VAL A 6 -8.25 -8.12 27.43
N GLU A 7 -7.23 -7.37 27.01
CA GLU A 7 -7.16 -5.92 27.20
C GLU A 7 -8.21 -5.18 26.36
N ILE A 8 -8.47 -5.66 25.14
CA ILE A 8 -9.55 -5.15 24.28
C ILE A 8 -10.91 -5.40 24.95
N SER A 9 -11.15 -6.62 25.42
CA SER A 9 -12.41 -6.98 26.07
C SER A 9 -12.66 -6.19 27.35
N GLU A 10 -11.61 -5.99 28.16
CA GLU A 10 -11.67 -5.21 29.39
C GLU A 10 -11.98 -3.73 29.12
N LEU A 11 -11.36 -3.13 28.10
CA LEU A 11 -11.62 -1.75 27.72
C LEU A 11 -13.03 -1.54 27.16
N LEU A 12 -13.53 -2.48 26.34
CA LEU A 12 -14.90 -2.43 25.82
C LEU A 12 -15.93 -2.53 26.96
N LEU A 13 -15.73 -3.46 27.89
CA LEU A 13 -16.60 -3.61 29.06
C LEU A 13 -16.65 -2.33 29.91
N GLU A 14 -15.52 -1.64 30.06
CA GLU A 14 -15.44 -0.40 30.83
C GLU A 14 -16.00 0.81 30.05
N CYS A 15 -16.03 0.76 28.70
CA CYS A 15 -16.74 1.72 27.86
C CYS A 15 -18.25 1.61 28.08
N ASP A 16 -18.80 0.40 28.04
CA ASP A 16 -20.23 0.13 28.29
C ASP A 16 -20.62 0.58 29.70
N LYS A 17 -19.82 0.23 30.70
CA LYS A 17 -20.05 0.62 32.10
C LYS A 17 -20.07 2.14 32.31
N LYS A 18 -19.29 2.89 31.53
CA LYS A 18 -19.19 4.37 31.62
C LYS A 18 -19.99 5.10 30.55
N ASN A 19 -20.85 4.40 29.80
CA ASN A 19 -21.62 4.93 28.67
C ASN A 19 -20.76 5.79 27.73
N VAL A 20 -19.57 5.29 27.37
CA VAL A 20 -18.74 5.94 26.36
C VAL A 20 -19.33 5.60 25.00
N PRO A 21 -19.77 6.59 24.21
CA PRO A 21 -20.25 6.31 22.88
C PRO A 21 -19.10 5.78 22.02
N LEU A 22 -19.34 4.64 21.36
CA LEU A 22 -18.45 4.08 20.35
C LEU A 22 -19.11 4.20 18.97
N PRO A 23 -18.32 4.17 17.88
CA PRO A 23 -18.87 4.13 16.52
C PRO A 23 -19.90 3.01 16.34
N GLU A 24 -20.98 3.30 15.60
CA GLU A 24 -22.03 2.32 15.27
C GLU A 24 -21.48 1.14 14.47
N ASN A 25 -20.48 1.41 13.62
CA ASN A 25 -19.78 0.36 12.90
C ASN A 25 -18.84 -0.42 13.84
N SER A 26 -19.15 -1.70 14.07
CA SER A 26 -18.40 -2.56 14.99
C SER A 26 -16.93 -2.70 14.63
N TRP A 27 -16.58 -2.69 13.34
CA TRP A 27 -15.20 -2.80 12.89
C TRP A 27 -14.42 -1.50 13.13
N GLU A 28 -15.05 -0.36 12.92
CA GLU A 28 -14.47 0.95 13.21
C GLU A 28 -14.23 1.12 14.72
N ALA A 29 -15.21 0.73 15.56
CA ALA A 29 -15.07 0.72 17.01
C ALA A 29 -13.88 -0.13 17.47
N LEU A 30 -13.74 -1.35 16.93
CA LEU A 30 -12.61 -2.24 17.24
C LEU A 30 -11.27 -1.63 16.82
N ARG A 31 -11.17 -1.04 15.62
CA ARG A 31 -9.95 -0.38 15.15
C ARG A 31 -9.54 0.77 16.07
N GLU A 32 -10.49 1.61 16.46
CA GLU A 32 -10.23 2.76 17.34
C GLU A 32 -9.80 2.32 18.74
N VAL A 33 -10.44 1.29 19.31
CA VAL A 33 -10.05 0.68 20.57
C VAL A 33 -8.59 0.17 20.51
N ILE A 34 -8.23 -0.56 19.45
CA ILE A 34 -6.85 -1.05 19.25
C ILE A 34 -5.85 0.10 19.14
N VAL A 35 -6.18 1.15 18.41
CA VAL A 35 -5.31 2.33 18.24
C VAL A 35 -5.08 3.04 19.58
N VAL A 36 -6.14 3.26 20.35
CA VAL A 36 -6.05 3.91 21.66
C VAL A 36 -5.26 3.07 22.66
N LEU A 37 -5.45 1.75 22.67
CA LEU A 37 -4.68 0.83 23.51
C LEU A 37 -3.17 0.92 23.23
N ARG A 38 -2.78 0.91 21.94
CA ARG A 38 -1.38 1.05 21.52
C ARG A 38 -0.78 2.40 21.93
N ASN A 39 -1.56 3.48 21.83
CA ASN A 39 -1.10 4.83 22.20
C ASN A 39 -1.03 5.07 23.72
N THR A 40 -1.65 4.21 24.51
CA THR A 40 -1.70 4.33 25.98
C THR A 40 -0.88 3.25 26.70
N GLN A 41 -0.22 2.39 25.94
CA GLN A 41 0.72 1.40 26.45
C GLN A 41 1.94 2.09 27.07
N HIS A 42 2.40 1.60 28.22
CA HIS A 42 3.57 2.16 28.89
C HIS A 42 4.85 1.47 28.41
N ASP A 43 5.68 2.19 27.65
CA ASP A 43 6.90 1.66 27.00
C ASP A 43 7.88 0.98 27.98
N ALA A 44 7.89 1.37 29.26
CA ALA A 44 8.84 0.83 30.24
C ALA A 44 8.35 -0.42 31.02
N LEU A 45 7.04 -0.71 31.04
CA LEU A 45 6.49 -1.80 31.88
C LEU A 45 5.45 -2.67 31.15
N GLY A 46 5.08 -2.35 29.90
CA GLY A 46 4.20 -3.17 29.07
C GLY A 46 2.72 -3.16 29.45
N TYR A 47 2.34 -2.59 30.60
CA TYR A 47 0.94 -2.50 31.03
C TYR A 47 0.17 -1.42 30.28
N VAL A 48 -1.05 -1.76 29.90
CA VAL A 48 -2.03 -0.85 29.29
C VAL A 48 -2.70 0.02 30.37
N LYS A 49 -2.80 1.33 30.10
CA LYS A 49 -3.53 2.27 30.96
C LYS A 49 -4.98 2.44 30.49
N ILE A 50 -5.82 1.46 30.82
CA ILE A 50 -7.28 1.48 30.57
C ILE A 50 -7.95 2.82 30.92
N PRO A 51 -7.72 3.47 32.09
CA PRO A 51 -8.36 4.74 32.39
C PRO A 51 -7.98 5.88 31.43
N LYS A 52 -6.74 5.89 30.95
CA LYS A 52 -6.26 6.89 29.97
C LYS A 52 -6.83 6.61 28.58
N ALA A 53 -6.99 5.34 28.22
CA ALA A 53 -7.65 4.92 26.99
C ALA A 53 -9.12 5.38 26.94
N LEU A 54 -9.84 5.18 28.03
CA LEU A 54 -11.23 5.65 28.16
C LEU A 54 -11.37 7.16 28.02
N GLU A 55 -10.46 7.92 28.61
CA GLU A 55 -10.47 9.39 28.49
C GLU A 55 -10.26 9.83 27.03
N GLN A 56 -9.39 9.14 26.28
CA GLN A 56 -9.19 9.40 24.85
C GLN A 56 -10.43 9.07 24.02
N LEU A 57 -11.07 7.93 24.28
CA LEU A 57 -12.31 7.53 23.59
C LEU A 57 -13.46 8.51 23.90
N LYS A 58 -13.64 8.88 25.18
CA LYS A 58 -14.60 9.91 25.59
C LYS A 58 -14.33 11.24 24.92
N ARG A 59 -13.08 11.66 24.80
CA ARG A 59 -12.72 12.92 24.13
C ARG A 59 -12.98 12.87 22.62
N LYS A 60 -12.79 11.70 21.99
CA LYS A 60 -13.03 11.53 20.54
C LYS A 60 -14.51 11.42 20.20
N PHE A 61 -15.30 10.71 20.99
CA PHE A 61 -16.69 10.34 20.65
C PHE A 61 -17.76 10.97 21.54
N GLY A 62 -17.37 11.50 22.71
CA GLY A 62 -18.30 12.05 23.71
C GLY A 62 -18.89 13.42 23.40
N ASP A 63 -18.56 14.05 22.26
CA ASP A 63 -19.07 15.39 21.90
C ASP A 63 -20.40 15.34 21.09
N SER A 64 -21.06 14.18 21.04
CA SER A 64 -22.31 13.97 20.29
C SER A 64 -23.59 14.08 21.13
N ALA A 65 -23.52 14.53 22.39
CA ALA A 65 -24.70 14.75 23.22
C ALA A 65 -24.60 16.09 23.95
N ARG A 66 -25.44 17.06 23.56
CA ARG A 66 -25.71 18.25 24.37
C ARG A 66 -27.15 18.22 24.89
N ASP A 67 -27.24 18.63 26.16
CA ASP A 67 -28.35 19.26 26.87
C ASP A 67 -29.29 18.39 27.73
N GLU A 68 -29.04 18.39 29.05
CA GLU A 68 -30.02 18.84 30.07
C GLU A 68 -29.30 19.43 31.32
N GLU A 69 -29.39 20.77 31.46
CA GLU A 69 -29.53 21.64 32.66
C GLU A 69 -28.67 21.39 33.93
N VAL A 70 -27.90 22.34 34.50
CA VAL A 70 -28.28 23.69 34.97
C VAL A 70 -27.05 24.64 35.00
N ALA A 71 -27.23 25.89 34.55
CA ALA A 71 -26.32 27.05 34.75
C ALA A 71 -26.86 27.96 35.91
N PRO A 72 -26.15 28.97 36.51
CA PRO A 72 -25.27 30.00 35.92
C PRO A 72 -23.95 30.26 36.75
N VAL A 73 -22.95 31.08 36.42
CA VAL A 73 -22.87 32.47 35.91
C VAL A 73 -21.43 32.75 35.35
N ALA A 74 -21.33 33.69 34.40
CA ALA A 74 -20.21 34.08 33.49
C ALA A 74 -18.98 34.83 34.14
N PRO A 75 -18.04 35.51 33.42
CA PRO A 75 -17.74 35.60 31.95
C PRO A 75 -16.24 35.62 31.48
N LEU A 76 -16.07 35.34 30.18
CA LEU A 76 -15.20 35.97 29.14
C LEU A 76 -13.65 36.04 29.27
N SER A 77 -12.95 35.45 28.27
CA SER A 77 -11.90 36.18 27.53
C SER A 77 -11.72 35.75 26.05
N ARG A 78 -12.01 36.72 25.17
CA ARG A 78 -11.42 37.11 23.88
C ARG A 78 -10.81 36.07 22.91
N VAL A 79 -11.50 35.93 21.78
CA VAL A 79 -11.07 36.30 20.41
C VAL A 79 -9.55 36.46 20.18
N MET A 80 -9.00 35.64 19.30
CA MET A 80 -8.00 36.06 18.30
C MET A 80 -8.20 35.28 16.99
N ARG A 81 -8.85 35.94 16.03
CA ARG A 81 -8.88 35.59 14.61
C ARG A 81 -7.81 36.44 13.93
N ARG A 82 -6.97 35.79 13.11
CA ARG A 82 -6.11 36.33 12.03
C ARG A 82 -4.98 37.30 12.42
N GLN A 83 -3.76 36.95 11.99
CA GLN A 83 -2.93 37.88 11.22
C GLN A 83 -2.05 37.17 10.20
N LYS A 84 -1.98 37.80 9.03
CA LYS A 84 -1.28 37.43 7.79
C LYS A 84 0.21 37.78 7.87
N ARG A 85 1.02 36.97 7.18
CA ARG A 85 2.06 37.36 6.20
C ARG A 85 3.10 38.43 6.62
N MET A 86 4.31 37.96 6.89
CA MET A 86 5.62 38.65 6.76
C MET A 86 6.63 37.55 6.38
N LEU A 87 7.71 37.70 5.64
CA LEU A 87 8.25 38.65 4.67
C LEU A 87 9.43 37.87 4.08
N ILE A 88 9.53 37.77 2.75
CA ILE A 88 10.67 37.19 2.05
C ILE A 88 11.86 38.11 2.30
N GLN A 89 12.93 37.62 2.94
CA GLN A 89 14.26 38.16 2.73
C GLN A 89 15.37 37.17 3.11
N ASP A 90 16.23 36.94 2.11
CA ASP A 90 17.62 36.47 2.12
C ASP A 90 17.94 35.04 2.60
N MET A 91 17.93 34.12 1.62
CA MET A 91 18.72 32.90 1.65
C MET A 91 20.00 33.12 0.80
N PRO A 92 21.22 32.92 1.34
CA PRO A 92 22.44 33.06 0.56
C PRO A 92 22.64 31.90 -0.42
N GLU A 93 22.99 32.25 -1.66
CA GLU A 93 23.43 31.36 -2.72
C GLU A 93 24.82 30.72 -2.43
N SER A 94 25.14 29.70 -3.25
CA SER A 94 26.37 28.88 -3.29
C SER A 94 26.31 27.62 -2.40
N LYS A 95 26.37 26.39 -2.91
CA LYS A 95 27.36 25.87 -3.85
C LYS A 95 26.81 24.66 -4.62
N ARG A 96 26.40 24.89 -5.87
CA ARG A 96 26.35 23.83 -6.88
C ARG A 96 27.78 23.45 -7.22
N ARG A 97 28.18 22.20 -6.97
CA ARG A 97 29.35 21.58 -7.60
C ARG A 97 28.86 20.57 -8.63
N ASN A 98 28.56 21.12 -9.78
CA ASN A 98 28.63 20.50 -11.09
C ASN A 98 30.12 20.51 -11.48
N ILE A 99 30.74 19.34 -11.49
CA ILE A 99 32.00 19.13 -12.21
C ILE A 99 31.67 18.25 -13.42
N SER A 100 31.76 18.87 -14.59
CA SER A 100 31.77 18.21 -15.89
C SER A 100 33.14 18.49 -16.47
N THR A 101 34.02 17.50 -16.58
CA THR A 101 35.09 17.51 -17.60
C THR A 101 35.66 16.10 -17.78
N GLU A 102 35.31 15.52 -18.92
CA GLU A 102 36.19 14.82 -19.87
C GLU A 102 36.89 13.50 -19.51
N GLY A 103 36.55 12.48 -20.32
CA GLY A 103 37.53 11.87 -21.21
C GLY A 103 38.36 10.70 -20.67
N SER A 104 37.90 9.46 -20.90
CA SER A 104 38.75 8.43 -21.52
C SER A 104 37.89 7.23 -21.94
N SER A 105 37.47 7.21 -23.21
CA SER A 105 36.98 6.00 -23.86
C SER A 105 38.05 5.56 -24.85
N ARG A 106 38.86 4.57 -24.44
CA ARG A 106 39.74 3.80 -25.32
C ARG A 106 39.88 2.38 -24.80
N ASN A 107 39.21 1.48 -25.49
CA ASN A 107 39.76 0.18 -25.86
C ASN A 107 38.96 -0.32 -27.06
N ALA A 108 39.52 -0.02 -28.23
CA ALA A 108 39.28 -0.77 -29.44
C ALA A 108 39.87 -2.17 -29.27
N SER A 109 39.11 -3.19 -29.69
CA SER A 109 39.67 -4.36 -30.35
C SER A 109 38.60 -4.93 -31.28
N LEU A 110 38.93 -4.86 -32.57
CA LEU A 110 38.21 -5.42 -33.71
C LEU A 110 38.08 -6.93 -33.63
N SER A 111 37.01 -7.47 -34.23
CA SER A 111 36.99 -8.65 -35.12
C SER A 111 35.60 -8.69 -35.77
N VAL A 112 35.41 -8.10 -36.96
CA VAL A 112 35.54 -8.71 -38.31
C VAL A 112 34.40 -9.68 -38.66
N GLN A 113 33.50 -9.15 -39.51
CA GLN A 113 32.86 -9.72 -40.70
C GLN A 113 32.01 -11.00 -40.63
N SER A 114 30.72 -10.82 -40.93
CA SER A 114 29.93 -11.62 -41.87
C SER A 114 28.68 -10.78 -42.20
N GLY A 115 28.26 -10.48 -43.43
CA GLY A 115 28.38 -11.29 -44.64
C GLY A 115 26.98 -11.74 -45.07
N THR A 116 26.34 -10.91 -45.91
CA THR A 116 25.32 -11.24 -46.93
C THR A 116 23.95 -11.81 -46.51
N ASN A 117 22.93 -10.96 -46.71
CA ASN A 117 21.78 -11.10 -47.63
C ASN A 117 21.08 -12.47 -47.76
N ASN A 118 19.77 -12.47 -47.47
CA ASN A 118 18.66 -13.04 -48.27
C ASN A 118 17.35 -12.63 -47.55
N ALA A 119 16.49 -11.74 -48.06
CA ALA A 119 15.61 -11.83 -49.24
C ALA A 119 14.54 -12.93 -49.13
N GLU A 120 13.30 -12.48 -48.85
CA GLU A 120 11.97 -12.94 -49.33
C GLU A 120 10.93 -12.71 -48.21
N SER A 121 10.10 -11.66 -48.23
CA SER A 121 8.95 -11.38 -49.12
C SER A 121 7.85 -12.44 -49.04
N LEU A 122 6.87 -12.22 -48.15
CA LEU A 122 5.49 -12.61 -48.42
C LEU A 122 4.52 -11.48 -48.05
N VAL A 123 3.62 -11.28 -48.99
CA VAL A 123 2.75 -10.13 -49.23
C VAL A 123 1.42 -10.22 -48.49
N ALA A 124 0.85 -9.03 -48.26
CA ALA A 124 -0.57 -8.71 -48.21
C ALA A 124 -1.46 -9.35 -47.13
N SER A 125 -2.04 -8.50 -46.27
CA SER A 125 -3.41 -8.04 -46.51
C SER A 125 -3.85 -7.03 -45.46
N LYS A 126 -4.24 -5.84 -45.93
CA LYS A 126 -4.99 -4.86 -45.15
C LYS A 126 -6.37 -5.44 -44.83
N LYS A 127 -6.69 -5.62 -43.54
CA LYS A 127 -8.08 -5.62 -43.08
C LYS A 127 -8.19 -4.83 -41.79
N LYS A 128 -8.63 -3.58 -41.96
CA LYS A 128 -9.08 -2.67 -40.91
C LYS A 128 -10.21 -3.35 -40.14
N LYS A 129 -9.93 -3.82 -38.92
CA LYS A 129 -10.92 -4.35 -37.98
C LYS A 129 -10.76 -3.56 -36.68
N LYS A 130 -11.88 -2.99 -36.22
CA LYS A 130 -12.04 -2.08 -35.07
C LYS A 130 -11.07 -2.40 -33.92
N ASN A 131 -10.25 -1.42 -33.55
CA ASN A 131 -9.50 -1.41 -32.28
C ASN A 131 -10.49 -1.55 -31.11
N LYS A 132 -10.64 -2.77 -30.60
CA LYS A 132 -10.67 -2.91 -29.14
C LYS A 132 -9.23 -2.65 -28.72
N LYS A 133 -9.02 -1.66 -27.86
CA LYS A 133 -7.71 -1.38 -27.29
C LYS A 133 -7.40 -2.53 -26.34
N ASP A 134 -7.00 -3.67 -26.88
CA ASP A 134 -6.33 -4.72 -26.11
C ASP A 134 -5.07 -4.03 -25.60
N ALA A 135 -5.13 -3.58 -24.35
CA ALA A 135 -3.98 -2.94 -23.74
C ALA A 135 -2.84 -3.95 -23.85
N ARG A 136 -1.74 -3.54 -24.49
CA ARG A 136 -0.63 -4.45 -24.75
C ARG A 136 -0.18 -5.03 -23.41
N LYS A 137 -0.37 -6.33 -23.24
CA LYS A 137 0.18 -7.08 -22.10
C LYS A 137 1.66 -6.76 -22.00
N SER A 138 2.15 -6.61 -20.78
CA SER A 138 3.58 -6.40 -20.59
C SER A 138 4.35 -7.66 -20.98
N ARG A 139 5.59 -7.51 -21.42
CA ARG A 139 6.47 -8.67 -21.69
C ARG A 139 6.61 -9.59 -20.46
N ILE A 140 6.61 -9.03 -19.25
CA ILE A 140 6.73 -9.81 -18.01
C ILE A 140 5.47 -10.65 -17.80
N GLN A 141 4.29 -10.11 -18.08
CA GLN A 141 3.03 -10.84 -17.97
C GLN A 141 2.99 -12.03 -18.95
N GLU A 142 3.37 -11.79 -20.21
CA GLU A 142 3.40 -12.84 -21.23
C GLU A 142 4.35 -13.98 -20.84
N GLU A 143 5.52 -13.64 -20.30
CA GLU A 143 6.49 -14.64 -19.82
C GLU A 143 5.92 -15.47 -18.64
N VAL A 144 5.25 -14.83 -17.68
CA VAL A 144 4.66 -15.53 -16.52
C VAL A 144 3.45 -16.37 -16.90
N GLU A 145 2.62 -15.92 -17.85
CA GLU A 145 1.47 -16.69 -18.33
C GLU A 145 1.89 -17.85 -19.25
N ALA A 146 3.02 -17.75 -19.94
CA ALA A 146 3.50 -18.78 -20.86
C ALA A 146 4.17 -19.97 -20.15
N THR A 147 4.67 -19.78 -18.93
CA THR A 147 5.33 -20.84 -18.15
C THR A 147 4.55 -21.12 -16.87
N PRO A 148 4.13 -22.37 -16.62
CA PRO A 148 3.57 -22.72 -15.33
C PRO A 148 4.63 -22.56 -14.22
N ALA A 149 4.18 -22.37 -13.00
CA ALA A 149 5.03 -22.30 -11.83
C ALA A 149 5.82 -23.60 -11.65
N SER A 150 7.09 -23.50 -11.23
CA SER A 150 7.93 -24.67 -10.91
C SER A 150 7.27 -25.56 -9.85
N ARG A 151 6.51 -24.93 -8.94
CA ARG A 151 5.65 -25.60 -7.95
C ARG A 151 4.19 -25.34 -8.26
N ASP A 152 3.42 -26.41 -8.45
CA ASP A 152 1.99 -26.33 -8.73
C ASP A 152 1.22 -25.59 -7.63
N GLU A 153 1.65 -25.70 -6.36
CA GLU A 153 1.02 -24.99 -5.24
C GLU A 153 1.12 -23.46 -5.36
N ASN A 154 2.15 -22.96 -6.05
CA ASN A 154 2.37 -21.54 -6.24
C ASN A 154 1.53 -20.97 -7.39
N GLN A 155 1.00 -21.80 -8.31
CA GLN A 155 0.33 -21.32 -9.52
C GLN A 155 -0.84 -20.39 -9.20
N ALA A 156 -1.67 -20.77 -8.23
CA ALA A 156 -2.82 -19.96 -7.82
C ALA A 156 -2.42 -18.59 -7.24
N LEU A 157 -1.26 -18.51 -6.56
CA LEU A 157 -0.73 -17.25 -6.05
C LEU A 157 -0.16 -16.39 -7.19
N VAL A 158 0.55 -17.01 -8.13
CA VAL A 158 1.10 -16.35 -9.32
C VAL A 158 -0.03 -15.71 -10.14
N ASP A 159 -1.09 -16.47 -10.43
CA ASP A 159 -2.24 -15.99 -11.21
C ASP A 159 -2.91 -14.79 -10.54
N LYS A 160 -3.09 -14.84 -9.22
CA LYS A 160 -3.64 -13.72 -8.44
C LYS A 160 -2.74 -12.49 -8.50
N LEU A 161 -1.43 -12.65 -8.37
CA LEU A 161 -0.48 -11.53 -8.45
C LEU A 161 -0.47 -10.88 -9.84
N VAL A 162 -0.59 -11.68 -10.90
CA VAL A 162 -0.72 -11.18 -12.28
C VAL A 162 -2.00 -10.35 -12.42
N GLN A 163 -3.14 -10.84 -11.92
CA GLN A 163 -4.41 -10.12 -11.98
C GLN A 163 -4.36 -8.79 -11.21
N VAL A 164 -3.83 -8.78 -9.98
CA VAL A 164 -3.67 -7.53 -9.23
C VAL A 164 -2.70 -6.59 -9.93
N GLY A 165 -1.60 -7.12 -10.48
CA GLY A 165 -0.62 -6.31 -11.19
C GLY A 165 -1.18 -5.63 -12.44
N ASP A 166 -1.95 -6.37 -13.23
CA ASP A 166 -2.62 -5.88 -14.43
C ASP A 166 -3.66 -4.81 -14.08
N TYR A 167 -4.47 -5.08 -13.05
CA TYR A 167 -5.41 -4.11 -12.52
C TYR A 167 -4.70 -2.82 -12.08
N GLU A 168 -3.68 -2.90 -11.23
CA GLU A 168 -2.91 -1.72 -10.78
C GLU A 168 -2.30 -0.93 -11.95
N MET A 169 -1.86 -1.61 -13.01
CA MET A 169 -1.34 -0.95 -14.20
C MET A 169 -2.41 -0.15 -14.95
N HIS A 170 -3.64 -0.64 -14.97
CA HIS A 170 -4.77 0.02 -15.62
C HIS A 170 -5.37 1.17 -14.81
N HIS A 171 -5.21 1.17 -13.49
CA HIS A 171 -5.80 2.16 -12.56
C HIS A 171 -4.78 3.20 -12.06
N GLY A 172 -3.74 3.49 -12.86
CA GLY A 172 -2.77 4.54 -12.56
C GLY A 172 -1.69 4.18 -11.53
N HIS A 173 -1.65 2.93 -11.05
CA HIS A 173 -0.66 2.42 -10.11
C HIS A 173 0.42 1.57 -10.79
N SER A 174 0.88 1.99 -11.98
CA SER A 174 1.72 1.16 -12.85
C SER A 174 3.02 0.67 -12.22
N GLN A 175 3.67 1.45 -11.34
CA GLN A 175 4.88 0.99 -10.64
C GLN A 175 4.60 -0.15 -9.66
N ARG A 176 3.46 -0.09 -8.94
CA ARG A 176 3.02 -1.18 -8.06
C ARG A 176 2.71 -2.41 -8.89
N GLY A 177 1.96 -2.26 -9.98
CA GLY A 177 1.60 -3.37 -10.84
C GLY A 177 2.80 -4.06 -11.48
N ILE A 178 3.80 -3.29 -11.97
CA ILE A 178 5.08 -3.85 -12.45
C ILE A 178 5.79 -4.63 -11.34
N SER A 179 5.78 -4.13 -10.11
CA SER A 179 6.41 -4.80 -8.97
C SER A 179 5.71 -6.14 -8.65
N ARG A 180 4.38 -6.18 -8.72
CA ARG A 180 3.60 -7.42 -8.55
C ARG A 180 3.91 -8.45 -9.64
N MET A 181 4.07 -7.99 -10.87
CA MET A 181 4.39 -8.86 -12.02
C MET A 181 5.81 -9.43 -11.93
N ARG A 182 6.78 -8.64 -11.46
CA ARG A 182 8.15 -9.15 -11.18
C ARG A 182 8.16 -10.17 -10.06
N ALA A 183 7.37 -9.95 -9.01
CA ALA A 183 7.22 -10.90 -7.92
C ALA A 183 6.54 -12.19 -8.38
N ALA A 184 5.49 -12.11 -9.21
CA ALA A 184 4.85 -13.26 -9.83
C ALA A 184 5.87 -14.09 -10.62
N LYS A 185 6.73 -13.43 -11.41
CA LYS A 185 7.82 -14.10 -12.12
C LYS A 185 8.81 -14.80 -11.19
N ALA A 186 9.23 -14.14 -10.11
CA ALA A 186 10.15 -14.73 -9.13
C ALA A 186 9.55 -15.97 -8.44
N ILE A 187 8.27 -15.91 -8.07
CA ILE A 187 7.53 -17.02 -7.45
C ILE A 187 7.27 -18.16 -8.45
N CYS A 188 7.04 -17.83 -9.72
CA CYS A 188 6.89 -18.82 -10.79
C CYS A 188 8.18 -19.64 -10.97
N SER A 189 9.35 -19.01 -10.86
CA SER A 189 10.66 -19.66 -11.06
C SER A 189 11.26 -20.32 -9.82
N THR A 190 10.65 -20.17 -8.63
CA THR A 190 11.24 -20.73 -7.40
C THR A 190 10.81 -22.17 -7.15
N ASP A 191 11.73 -22.97 -6.61
CA ASP A 191 11.45 -24.34 -6.18
C ASP A 191 10.87 -24.40 -4.76
N MET A 192 10.64 -23.26 -4.11
CA MET A 192 10.06 -23.16 -2.77
C MET A 192 8.55 -22.91 -2.85
N VAL A 193 7.76 -23.69 -2.10
CA VAL A 193 6.32 -23.45 -1.96
C VAL A 193 6.11 -22.24 -1.04
N ILE A 194 5.52 -21.17 -1.56
CA ILE A 194 5.34 -19.90 -0.84
C ILE A 194 4.04 -19.95 -0.03
N THR A 195 4.18 -19.92 1.29
CA THR A 195 3.05 -19.98 2.23
C THR A 195 2.84 -18.70 3.03
N SER A 196 3.78 -17.75 2.93
CA SER A 196 3.70 -16.43 3.57
C SER A 196 4.51 -15.38 2.80
N GLY A 197 4.16 -14.11 3.00
CA GLY A 197 4.91 -12.97 2.51
C GLY A 197 6.31 -12.88 3.12
N ALA A 198 6.48 -13.29 4.39
CA ALA A 198 7.79 -13.36 5.04
C ALA A 198 8.73 -14.33 4.31
N GLN A 199 8.24 -15.49 3.88
CA GLN A 199 8.99 -16.43 3.06
C GLN A 199 9.26 -15.87 1.67
N ALA A 200 8.24 -15.27 1.03
CA ALA A 200 8.37 -14.67 -0.30
C ALA A 200 9.44 -13.57 -0.35
N LYS A 201 9.64 -12.83 0.74
CA LYS A 201 10.63 -11.75 0.86
C LYS A 201 12.08 -12.21 0.66
N GLN A 202 12.34 -13.52 0.72
CA GLN A 202 13.65 -14.09 0.40
C GLN A 202 13.94 -14.11 -1.11
N LEU A 203 12.90 -13.95 -1.95
CA LEU A 203 13.03 -13.95 -3.40
C LEU A 203 13.41 -12.56 -3.93
N ASP A 204 14.17 -12.55 -5.02
CA ASP A 204 14.48 -11.32 -5.74
C ASP A 204 13.20 -10.66 -6.27
N ASN A 205 13.12 -9.33 -6.16
CA ASN A 205 11.97 -8.51 -6.53
C ASN A 205 10.74 -8.61 -5.60
N VAL A 206 10.86 -9.27 -4.44
CA VAL A 206 9.81 -9.26 -3.40
C VAL A 206 10.19 -8.31 -2.27
N GLY A 207 9.77 -7.05 -2.39
CA GLY A 207 9.93 -6.05 -1.33
C GLY A 207 8.86 -6.16 -0.23
N PRO A 208 9.00 -5.39 0.88
CA PRO A 208 8.05 -5.41 2.00
C PRO A 208 6.58 -5.23 1.59
N ALA A 209 6.28 -4.27 0.71
CA ALA A 209 4.92 -4.01 0.26
C ALA A 209 4.34 -5.16 -0.59
N VAL A 210 5.20 -5.84 -1.35
CA VAL A 210 4.79 -7.02 -2.13
C VAL A 210 4.54 -8.20 -1.19
N ALA A 211 5.43 -8.42 -0.20
CA ALA A 211 5.26 -9.44 0.82
C ALA A 211 3.93 -9.27 1.57
N THR A 212 3.60 -8.06 2.02
CA THR A 212 2.31 -7.78 2.66
C THR A 212 1.13 -8.09 1.74
N LYS A 213 1.22 -7.76 0.45
CA LYS A 213 0.16 -8.11 -0.48
C LYS A 213 0.06 -9.63 -0.71
N ILE A 214 1.18 -10.35 -0.72
CA ILE A 214 1.18 -11.81 -0.79
C ILE A 214 0.44 -12.41 0.40
N ASP A 215 0.74 -11.94 1.62
CA ASP A 215 0.00 -12.36 2.82
C ASP A 215 -1.50 -12.08 2.68
N GLN A 216 -1.87 -10.91 2.15
CA GLN A 216 -3.26 -10.59 1.89
C GLN A 216 -3.91 -11.54 0.86
N LEU A 217 -3.23 -11.85 -0.24
CA LEU A 217 -3.73 -12.75 -1.28
C LEU A 217 -3.88 -14.21 -0.83
N LEU A 218 -3.04 -14.63 0.13
CA LEU A 218 -3.08 -15.95 0.74
C LEU A 218 -4.19 -16.05 1.79
N ASN A 219 -4.39 -15.01 2.61
CA ASN A 219 -5.34 -15.04 3.72
C ASN A 219 -6.75 -14.56 3.33
N GLU A 220 -6.86 -13.48 2.55
CA GLU A 220 -8.12 -12.80 2.24
C GLU A 220 -8.56 -13.05 0.79
N GLY A 221 -7.62 -13.34 -0.11
CA GLY A 221 -7.88 -13.64 -1.52
C GLY A 221 -7.87 -12.41 -2.42
N LEU A 222 -8.28 -12.62 -3.69
CA LEU A 222 -8.14 -11.62 -4.75
C LEU A 222 -9.13 -10.46 -4.61
N THR A 223 -10.38 -10.75 -4.22
CA THR A 223 -11.45 -9.75 -4.10
C THR A 223 -11.11 -8.69 -3.05
N ALA A 224 -10.66 -9.12 -1.88
CA ALA A 224 -10.20 -8.22 -0.83
C ALA A 224 -9.01 -7.37 -1.29
N ALA A 225 -8.04 -7.99 -1.97
CA ALA A 225 -6.84 -7.30 -2.46
C ALA A 225 -7.13 -6.21 -3.52
N LEU A 226 -8.21 -6.35 -4.29
CA LEU A 226 -8.67 -5.36 -5.28
C LEU A 226 -9.61 -4.29 -4.70
N SER A 227 -10.38 -4.61 -3.66
CA SER A 227 -11.33 -3.68 -3.02
C SER A 227 -10.68 -2.41 -2.46
N GLU A 228 -9.37 -2.43 -2.22
CA GLU A 228 -8.59 -1.25 -1.81
C GLU A 228 -8.62 -0.13 -2.86
N TYR A 229 -8.84 -0.46 -4.13
CA TYR A 229 -8.76 0.47 -5.25
C TYR A 229 -10.13 0.93 -5.76
N GLU A 230 -11.19 0.17 -5.53
CA GLU A 230 -12.55 0.58 -5.88
C GLU A 230 -13.01 1.81 -5.09
N LYS A 231 -12.54 1.96 -3.84
CA LYS A 231 -12.88 3.09 -2.97
C LYS A 231 -12.29 4.42 -3.45
N ASP A 232 -11.25 4.39 -4.27
CA ASP A 232 -10.60 5.59 -4.80
C ASP A 232 -11.29 6.10 -6.08
N GLU A 233 -12.06 5.27 -6.80
CA GLU A 233 -12.81 5.71 -8.00
C GLU A 233 -14.09 6.47 -7.64
N GLU A 234 -14.75 6.11 -6.54
CA GLU A 234 -15.99 6.75 -6.09
C GLU A 234 -15.77 8.17 -5.53
N ALA A 235 -14.53 8.51 -5.14
CA ALA A 235 -14.15 9.84 -4.68
C ALA A 235 -13.87 10.84 -5.81
N VAL A 236 -13.89 10.41 -7.08
CA VAL A 236 -13.55 11.23 -8.25
C VAL A 236 -14.74 11.45 -9.20
N SER A 237 -15.95 10.95 -8.86
CA SER A 237 -17.20 11.21 -9.61
C SER A 237 -18.05 12.32 -8.98
#